data_AF-A0A819DW02-F1
#
_entry.id   AF-A0A819DW02-F1
#
_cell.length_a   1.000
_cell.length_b   1.000
_cell.length_c   1.000
_cell.angle_alpha   90.00
_cell.angle_beta   90.00
_cell.angle_gamma   90.00
#
_symmetry.space_group_name_H-M   'P 1'
#
loop_
_entity.id
_entity.type
_entity.pdbx_description
1 polymer ?
#
loop_
_entity_poly.entity_id
_entity_poly.type
_entity_poly.pdbx_seq_one_letter_code
_entity_poly.pdbx_strand_id
1 'polypeptide(L)'
;CGHCKQLTPIYEQLGEKYKDSADVVIAKMDATANELEDVKIQSFPTIKLFPKDSDEVIDYQGERTVESLTKFVDSNGKEAGHIPEETAEETEEGDDNVEAAHEDL
;
A
#
# COMPACT_ATOMS: atom_id res chain seq x y z
N CYS A 1 4.06 11.03 -4.17
CA CYS A 1 3.60 9.63 -4.24
C CYS A 1 2.14 9.57 -4.71
N GLY A 2 1.88 9.20 -5.97
CA GLY A 2 0.53 9.01 -6.50
C GLY A 2 -0.18 7.80 -5.90
N HIS A 3 0.52 6.65 -5.82
CA HIS A 3 0.00 5.41 -5.25
C HIS A 3 -0.48 5.54 -3.79
N CYS A 4 0.20 6.36 -2.98
CA CYS A 4 -0.21 6.65 -1.61
C CYS A 4 -1.54 7.38 -1.57
N LYS A 5 -1.72 8.39 -2.44
CA LYS A 5 -2.98 9.15 -2.54
C LYS A 5 -4.14 8.27 -2.99
N GLN A 6 -3.90 7.31 -3.89
CA GLN A 6 -4.90 6.33 -4.31
C GLN A 6 -5.29 5.36 -3.18
N LEU A 7 -4.34 4.96 -2.34
CA LEU A 7 -4.60 4.07 -1.20
C LEU A 7 -5.33 4.77 -0.05
N THR A 8 -5.13 6.08 0.17
CA THR A 8 -5.73 6.83 1.27
C THR A 8 -7.23 6.56 1.49
N PRO A 9 -8.14 6.74 0.51
CA PRO A 9 -9.57 6.53 0.73
C PRO A 9 -9.92 5.06 1.02
N ILE A 10 -9.10 4.11 0.59
CA ILE A 10 -9.26 2.68 0.84
C ILE A 10 -8.84 2.36 2.28
N TYR A 11 -7.72 2.93 2.72
CA TYR A 11 -7.20 2.76 4.07
C TYR A 11 -8.07 3.44 5.13
N GLU A 12 -8.70 4.57 4.80
CA GLU A 12 -9.67 5.24 5.67
C GLU A 12 -10.94 4.40 5.85
N GLN A 13 -11.46 3.78 4.79
CA GLN A 13 -12.59 2.84 4.89
C GLN A 13 -12.24 1.60 5.73
N LEU A 14 -11.02 1.09 5.59
CA LEU A 14 -10.52 0.01 6.43
C LEU A 14 -10.48 0.46 7.91
N GLY A 15 -9.95 1.65 8.18
CA GLY A 15 -9.94 2.24 9.51
C GLY A 15 -11.34 2.36 10.12
N GLU A 16 -12.30 2.87 9.35
CA GLU A 16 -13.70 3.00 9.80
C GLU A 16 -14.32 1.64 10.14
N LYS A 17 -13.98 0.59 9.38
CA LYS A 17 -14.47 -0.77 9.64
C LYS A 17 -13.97 -1.35 10.98
N TYR A 18 -12.74 -1.04 11.38
CA TYR A 18 -12.14 -1.56 12.61
C TYR A 18 -12.12 -0.56 13.77
N LYS A 19 -12.78 0.60 13.65
CA LYS A 19 -12.73 1.67 14.66
C LYS A 19 -13.17 1.26 16.07
N ASP A 20 -14.09 0.29 16.15
CA ASP A 20 -14.65 -0.22 17.41
C ASP A 20 -14.03 -1.58 17.81
N SER A 21 -12.99 -2.04 17.09
CA SER A 21 -12.29 -3.28 17.40
C SER A 21 -11.42 -3.13 18.64
N ALA A 22 -11.47 -4.11 19.53
CA ALA A 22 -10.59 -4.17 20.71
C ALA A 22 -9.19 -4.74 20.39
N ASP A 23 -9.06 -5.49 19.29
CA ASP A 23 -7.85 -6.26 18.95
C ASP A 23 -7.14 -5.76 17.68
N VAL A 24 -7.78 -4.91 16.88
CA VAL A 24 -7.23 -4.42 15.60
C VAL A 24 -7.08 -2.91 15.64
N VAL A 25 -5.88 -2.43 15.30
CA VAL A 25 -5.58 -1.00 15.13
C VAL A 25 -5.10 -0.76 13.71
N ILE A 26 -5.76 0.18 13.02
CA ILE A 26 -5.35 0.63 11.68
C ILE A 26 -4.60 1.95 11.84
N ALA A 27 -3.33 1.97 11.44
CA ALA A 27 -2.42 3.09 11.65
C ALA A 27 -1.65 3.46 10.39
N LYS A 28 -1.31 4.74 10.24
CA LYS A 28 -0.47 5.25 9.15
C LYS A 28 0.68 6.08 9.68
N MET A 29 1.83 6.00 9.01
CA MET A 29 3.03 6.77 9.34
C MET A 29 3.65 7.32 8.06
N ASP A 30 4.15 8.54 8.11
CA ASP A 30 4.98 9.11 7.05
C ASP A 30 6.43 8.64 7.24
N ALA A 31 6.82 7.60 6.50
CA ALA A 31 8.16 7.04 6.58
C ALA A 31 9.24 7.91 5.88
N THR A 32 8.89 9.05 5.26
CA THR A 32 9.87 10.01 4.75
C THR A 32 10.36 10.97 5.84
N ALA A 33 9.55 11.16 6.89
CA ALA A 33 9.85 12.00 8.03
C ALA A 33 10.17 11.21 9.31
N ASN A 34 9.98 9.89 9.30
CA ASN A 34 10.16 9.02 10.45
C ASN A 34 10.91 7.75 10.02
N GLU A 35 12.05 7.47 10.65
CA GLU A 35 12.81 6.23 10.47
C GLU A 35 12.57 5.30 11.66
N LEU A 36 12.41 4.01 11.37
CA LEU A 36 12.26 2.96 12.38
C LEU A 36 13.44 1.98 12.25
N GLU A 37 14.14 1.72 13.34
CA GLU A 37 15.33 0.85 13.34
C GLU A 37 15.00 -0.56 12.85
N ASP A 38 13.88 -1.11 13.31
CA ASP A 38 13.48 -2.50 13.05
C ASP A 38 12.55 -2.65 11.82
N VAL A 39 12.09 -1.55 11.23
CA VAL A 39 11.13 -1.57 10.11
C VAL A 39 11.69 -0.83 8.90
N LYS A 40 12.20 -1.61 7.93
CA LYS A 40 12.71 -1.06 6.67
C LYS A 40 11.57 -0.86 5.67
N ILE A 41 11.44 0.37 5.17
CA ILE A 41 10.50 0.75 4.10
C ILE A 41 11.30 1.04 2.83
N GLN A 42 11.10 0.24 1.79
CA GLN A 42 11.82 0.37 0.51
C GLN A 42 11.01 1.11 -0.57
N SER A 43 9.67 1.03 -0.49
CA SER A 43 8.76 1.64 -1.47
C SER A 43 7.50 2.15 -0.78
N PHE A 44 6.74 2.99 -1.50
CA PHE A 44 5.52 3.58 -0.96
C PHE A 44 4.32 3.34 -1.90
N PRO A 45 3.14 2.99 -1.36
CA PRO A 45 2.89 2.63 0.04
C PRO A 45 3.38 1.20 0.37
N THR A 46 3.86 1.00 1.59
CA THR A 46 4.15 -0.32 2.18
C THR A 46 3.15 -0.59 3.31
N ILE A 47 2.56 -1.78 3.34
CA ILE A 47 1.59 -2.22 4.35
C ILE A 47 2.18 -3.43 5.08
N LYS A 48 2.21 -3.35 6.41
CA LYS A 48 2.75 -4.40 7.29
C LYS A 48 1.76 -4.69 8.41
N LEU A 49 1.66 -5.95 8.82
CA LEU A 49 0.90 -6.38 10.00
C LEU A 49 1.87 -6.75 11.12
N PHE A 50 1.54 -6.30 12.33
CA PHE A 50 2.25 -6.63 13.57
C PHE A 50 1.27 -7.44 14.45
N PRO A 51 1.33 -8.79 14.42
CA PRO A 51 0.42 -9.62 15.19
C PRO A 51 0.64 -9.47 16.71
N LYS A 52 -0.43 -9.51 17.50
CA LYS A 52 -0.40 -9.31 18.96
C LYS A 52 0.55 -10.25 19.72
N ASP A 53 0.63 -11.50 19.27
CA ASP A 53 1.35 -12.58 19.93
C ASP A 53 2.57 -13.08 19.13
N SER A 54 3.13 -12.23 18.25
CA SER A 54 4.30 -12.56 17.44
C SER A 54 5.21 -11.35 17.22
N ASP A 55 6.52 -11.57 17.27
CA ASP A 55 7.53 -10.58 16.85
C ASP A 55 7.72 -10.56 15.32
N GLU A 56 7.08 -11.49 14.59
CA GLU A 56 7.16 -11.55 13.14
C GLU A 56 6.28 -10.47 12.49
N VAL A 57 6.91 -9.63 11.67
CA VAL A 57 6.23 -8.63 10.85
C VAL A 57 5.86 -9.23 9.51
N ILE A 58 4.59 -9.15 9.14
CA ILE A 58 4.06 -9.74 7.91
C ILE A 58 3.85 -8.65 6.86
N ASP A 59 4.51 -8.82 5.71
CA ASP A 59 4.37 -7.91 4.57
C ASP A 59 3.12 -8.24 3.76
N TYR A 60 2.34 -7.22 3.44
CA TYR A 60 1.18 -7.37 2.58
C TYR A 60 1.55 -7.09 1.12
N GLN A 61 1.31 -8.09 0.28
CA GLN A 61 1.55 -8.08 -1.17
C GLN A 61 0.25 -8.26 -1.97
N GLY A 62 -0.91 -8.29 -1.32
CA GLY A 62 -2.19 -8.44 -1.98
C GLY A 62 -2.70 -7.17 -2.69
N GLU A 63 -3.89 -7.29 -3.27
CA GLU A 63 -4.56 -6.16 -3.93
C GLU A 63 -4.89 -5.04 -2.95
N ARG A 64 -4.68 -3.79 -3.35
CA ARG A 64 -4.97 -2.62 -2.51
C ARG A 64 -6.46 -2.27 -2.49
N THR A 65 -7.32 -3.22 -2.12
CA THR A 65 -8.78 -3.07 -1.99
C THR A 65 -9.22 -3.28 -0.54
N VAL A 66 -10.36 -2.68 -0.14
CA VAL A 66 -10.90 -2.85 1.23
C VAL A 66 -11.17 -4.32 1.54
N GLU A 67 -11.66 -5.08 0.55
CA GLU A 67 -11.95 -6.50 0.70
C GLU A 67 -10.69 -7.32 0.96
N SER A 68 -9.64 -7.13 0.14
CA SER A 68 -8.41 -7.90 0.30
C SER A 68 -7.67 -7.54 1.59
N LEU A 69 -7.64 -6.26 1.96
CA LEU A 69 -7.08 -5.81 3.24
C LEU A 69 -7.88 -6.34 4.44
N THR A 70 -9.22 -6.39 4.35
CA THR A 70 -10.05 -7.03 5.38
C THR A 70 -9.64 -8.48 5.58
N LYS A 71 -9.56 -9.26 4.49
CA LYS A 71 -9.19 -10.68 4.58
C LYS A 71 -7.80 -10.88 5.18
N PHE A 72 -6.86 -10.03 4.82
CA PHE A 72 -5.52 -10.04 5.40
C PHE A 72 -5.54 -9.81 6.91
N VAL A 73 -6.27 -8.79 7.38
CA VAL A 73 -6.42 -8.48 8.81
C VAL A 73 -7.15 -9.61 9.55
N ASP A 74 -8.30 -10.05 9.05
CA ASP A 74 -9.15 -11.07 9.68
C ASP A 74 -8.46 -12.45 9.72
N SER A 75 -7.59 -12.74 8.76
CA SER A 75 -6.79 -13.97 8.73
C SER A 75 -5.51 -13.88 9.58
N ASN A 76 -5.29 -12.77 10.29
CA ASN A 76 -4.08 -12.47 11.05
C ASN A 76 -2.81 -12.66 10.20
N GLY A 77 -2.87 -12.16 8.96
CA GLY A 77 -1.73 -12.13 8.04
C GLY A 77 -1.57 -13.35 7.14
N LYS A 78 -2.39 -14.40 7.29
CA LYS A 78 -2.27 -15.62 6.47
C LYS A 78 -2.62 -15.38 5.00
N GLU A 79 -3.49 -14.42 4.71
CA GLU A 79 -3.86 -14.00 3.35
C GLU A 79 -3.11 -12.74 2.93
N ALA A 80 -1.77 -12.78 3.00
CA ALA A 80 -0.89 -11.66 2.64
C ALA A 80 -0.84 -11.32 1.14
N GLY A 81 -1.52 -12.09 0.29
CA GLY A 81 -1.39 -12.05 -1.16
C GLY A 81 -0.17 -12.84 -1.63
N HIS A 82 -0.30 -13.46 -2.80
CA HIS A 82 0.84 -13.99 -3.55
C HIS A 82 1.07 -13.02 -4.71
N ILE A 83 2.15 -12.24 -4.65
CA ILE A 83 2.82 -11.82 -5.88
C ILE A 83 3.93 -12.86 -6.06
N PRO A 84 3.89 -13.72 -7.10
CA PRO A 84 5.05 -14.51 -7.44
C PRO A 84 6.23 -13.54 -7.60
N GLU A 85 7.34 -13.85 -6.95
CA GLU A 85 8.55 -13.05 -6.93
C GLU A 85 9.21 -12.99 -8.33
N GLU A 86 8.55 -12.41 -9.34
CA GLU A 86 9.08 -11.98 -10.64
C GLU A 86 8.01 -11.17 -11.38
N THR A 87 8.11 -9.83 -11.30
CA THR A 87 8.18 -8.85 -12.41
C THR A 87 7.75 -7.47 -11.89
N ALA A 88 8.75 -6.63 -11.66
CA ALA A 88 8.54 -5.19 -11.73
C ALA A 88 8.35 -4.86 -13.22
N GLU A 89 7.11 -4.70 -13.68
CA GLU A 89 6.83 -3.95 -14.90
C GLU A 89 6.23 -2.60 -14.51
N GLU A 90 7.09 -1.59 -14.67
CA GLU A 90 6.78 -0.19 -14.70
C GLU A 90 5.82 0.08 -15.87
N THR A 91 4.59 0.50 -15.58
CA THR A 91 3.78 1.15 -16.61
C THR A 91 4.22 2.60 -16.70
N GLU A 92 5.13 2.89 -17.63
CA GLU A 92 5.40 4.25 -18.07
C GLU A 92 4.15 4.80 -18.77
N GLU A 93 3.51 5.80 -18.14
CA GLU A 93 2.50 6.61 -18.80
C GLU A 93 3.23 7.58 -19.77
N GLY A 94 3.11 7.30 -21.07
CA GLY A 94 3.57 8.20 -22.13
C GLY A 94 2.75 9.48 -22.17
N ASP A 95 3.31 10.55 -21.59
CA ASP A 95 2.96 11.94 -21.88
C ASP A 95 3.82 12.42 -23.06
N ASP A 96 3.26 12.42 -24.27
CA ASP A 96 3.79 13.18 -25.39
C ASP A 96 2.77 14.25 -25.78
N ASN A 97 2.80 15.35 -25.03
CA ASN A 97 2.39 16.66 -25.53
C ASN A 97 3.52 17.23 -26.39
N VAL A 98 3.34 17.27 -27.72
CA VAL A 98 4.08 18.19 -28.58
C VAL A 98 3.09 19.10 -29.29
N GLU A 99 3.07 20.34 -28.80
CA GLU A 99 2.48 21.53 -29.40
C GLU A 99 3.40 22.08 -30.52
N ALA A 100 2.75 22.56 -31.59
CA ALA A 100 3.19 23.58 -32.58
C ALA A 100 4.29 23.31 -33.63
N ALA A 101 3.88 23.36 -34.91
CA ALA A 101 4.34 24.32 -35.94
C ALA A 101 3.45 24.14 -37.21
N HIS A 102 2.61 25.09 -37.63
CA HIS A 102 2.89 26.30 -38.44
C HIS A 102 3.53 26.03 -39.82
N GLU A 103 2.69 26.24 -40.85
CA GLU A 103 2.87 26.88 -42.18
C GLU A 103 4.00 26.50 -43.19
N ASP A 104 3.56 26.57 -44.45
CA ASP A 104 4.27 26.84 -45.72
C ASP A 104 5.15 25.76 -46.41
N LEU A 105 4.55 25.05 -47.38
CA LEU A 105 4.87 25.16 -48.83
C LEU A 105 3.92 24.33 -49.71
#